data_AF-J7T5Y3-F1
#
_entry.id   AF-J7T5Y3-F1
#
_cell.length_a   1.000
_cell.length_b   1.000
_cell.length_c   1.000
_cell.angle_alpha   90.00
_cell.angle_beta   90.00
_cell.angle_gamma   90.00
#
_symmetry.space_group_name_H-M   'P 1'
#
loop_
_entity.id
_entity.type
_entity.pdbx_description
1 polymer ?
#
loop_
_entity_poly.entity_id
_entity_poly.type
_entity_poly.pdbx_seq_one_letter_code
_entity_poly.pdbx_strand_id
1 'polypeptide(L)'
;MKNYFTRLWAYHQRFFRLYLLVSVAVYGVYLLHLPTPLSLILRPFGLKGWSAGLTRASVRLLHLDWQGAWDYNPLIYPLVVYILTYFFLFPIFSDKKIIRK
;
A
#
# COMPACT_ATOMS: atom_id res chain seq x y z
N MET A 1 -8.59 9.80 -20.53
CA MET A 1 -8.49 10.09 -19.08
C MET A 1 -9.82 9.98 -18.33
N LYS A 2 -10.89 10.69 -18.73
CA LYS A 2 -12.20 10.65 -18.01
C LYS A 2 -12.75 9.23 -17.80
N ASN A 3 -12.68 8.37 -18.82
CA ASN A 3 -13.16 6.98 -18.75
C ASN A 3 -12.32 6.05 -17.86
N TYR A 4 -11.04 6.34 -17.64
CA TYR A 4 -10.19 5.53 -16.75
C TYR A 4 -10.57 5.77 -15.29
N PHE A 5 -10.60 7.05 -14.88
CA PHE A 5 -10.93 7.42 -13.51
C PHE A 5 -12.38 7.08 -13.14
N THR A 6 -13.34 7.22 -14.06
CA THR A 6 -14.72 6.79 -13.79
C THR A 6 -14.86 5.27 -13.60
N ARG A 7 -14.15 4.47 -14.41
CA ARG A 7 -14.11 3.01 -14.24
C ARG A 7 -13.41 2.61 -12.94
N LEU A 8 -12.29 3.24 -12.63
CA LEU A 8 -11.55 3.02 -11.39
C LEU A 8 -12.40 3.38 -10.17
N TRP A 9 -13.11 4.50 -10.22
CA TRP A 9 -14.03 4.94 -9.18
C TRP A 9 -15.19 3.95 -8.99
N ALA A 10 -15.85 3.53 -10.07
CA ALA A 10 -16.93 2.55 -10.01
C ALA A 10 -16.47 1.20 -9.42
N TYR A 11 -15.26 0.76 -9.77
CA TYR A 11 -14.63 -0.43 -9.19
C TYR A 11 -14.47 -0.26 -7.67
N HIS A 12 -13.86 0.83 -7.22
CA HIS A 12 -13.62 1.03 -5.78
C HIS A 12 -14.91 1.24 -4.98
N GLN A 13 -15.93 1.88 -5.55
CA GLN A 13 -17.26 2.02 -4.95
C GLN A 13 -17.89 0.65 -4.68
N ARG A 14 -17.83 -0.27 -5.66
CA ARG A 14 -18.37 -1.63 -5.52
C ARG A 14 -17.75 -2.41 -4.36
N PHE A 15 -16.46 -2.22 -4.11
CA PHE A 15 -15.70 -2.96 -3.09
C PHE A 15 -15.45 -2.18 -1.79
N PHE A 16 -16.10 -1.03 -1.61
CA PHE A 16 -15.88 -0.14 -0.47
C PHE A 16 -16.02 -0.84 0.89
N ARG A 17 -17.04 -1.69 1.05
CA ARG A 17 -17.24 -2.47 2.30
C ARG A 17 -16.08 -3.41 2.61
N LEU A 18 -15.49 -4.04 1.59
CA LEU A 18 -14.32 -4.89 1.78
C LEU A 18 -13.09 -4.07 2.18
N TYR A 19 -12.89 -2.90 1.57
CA TYR A 19 -11.81 -2.01 1.98
C TYR A 19 -11.96 -1.58 3.44
N LEU A 20 -13.17 -1.24 3.87
CA LEU A 20 -13.43 -0.89 5.27
C LEU A 20 -13.06 -2.03 6.22
N LEU A 21 -13.50 -3.26 5.92
CA LEU A 21 -13.17 -4.44 6.73
C LEU A 21 -11.65 -4.70 6.77
N VAL A 22 -10.98 -4.59 5.63
CA VAL A 22 -9.52 -4.73 5.55
C VAL A 22 -8.81 -3.64 6.35
N SER A 23 -9.26 -2.39 6.28
CA SER A 23 -8.72 -1.28 7.06
C SER A 23 -8.87 -1.52 8.56
N VAL A 24 -10.03 -1.99 9.03
CA VAL A 24 -10.25 -2.35 10.44
C VAL A 24 -9.30 -3.48 10.87
N ALA A 25 -9.17 -4.53 10.05
CA ALA A 25 -8.26 -5.64 10.36
C ALA A 25 -6.79 -5.17 10.42
N VAL A 26 -6.35 -4.36 9.44
CA VAL A 26 -5.00 -3.78 9.39
C VAL A 26 -4.74 -2.90 10.61
N TYR A 27 -5.69 -2.06 10.99
CA TYR A 27 -5.56 -1.20 12.16
C TYR A 27 -5.54 -2.00 13.46
N GLY A 28 -6.33 -3.06 13.57
CA GLY A 28 -6.27 -4.01 14.69
C GLY A 28 -4.90 -4.67 14.81
N VAL A 29 -4.33 -5.15 13.70
CA VAL A 29 -2.96 -5.71 13.64
C VAL A 29 -1.91 -4.68 14.07
N TYR A 30 -2.08 -3.42 13.67
CA TYR A 30 -1.23 -2.32 14.09
C TYR A 30 -1.28 -2.08 15.60
N LEU A 31 -2.48 -1.94 16.19
CA LEU A 31 -2.66 -1.70 17.62
C LEU A 31 -2.10 -2.84 18.48
N LEU A 32 -2.41 -4.09 18.10
CA LEU A 32 -1.99 -5.27 18.84
C LEU A 32 -0.53 -5.68 18.57
N HIS A 33 0.21 -4.92 17.76
CA HIS A 33 1.59 -5.22 17.40
C HIS A 33 1.80 -6.67 16.93
N LEU A 34 0.80 -7.21 16.22
CA LEU A 34 0.82 -8.60 15.76
C LEU A 34 1.95 -8.82 14.73
N PRO A 35 2.67 -9.94 14.81
CA PRO A 35 3.65 -10.34 13.81
C PRO A 35 2.95 -10.74 12.51
N THR A 36 3.58 -10.50 11.37
CA THR A 36 3.06 -11.00 10.09
C THR A 36 3.19 -12.52 10.02
N PRO A 37 2.31 -13.23 9.30
CA PRO A 37 2.39 -14.70 9.16
C PRO A 37 3.77 -15.16 8.67
N LEU A 38 4.34 -14.43 7.71
CA LEU A 38 5.69 -14.70 7.20
C LEU A 38 6.75 -14.52 8.29
N SER A 39 6.63 -13.48 9.13
CA SER A 39 7.57 -13.29 10.24
C SER A 39 7.49 -14.40 11.29
N LEU A 40 6.32 -15.00 11.51
CA LEU A 40 6.16 -16.16 12.40
C LEU A 40 6.91 -17.38 11.86
N ILE A 41 6.84 -17.63 10.55
CA ILE A 41 7.52 -18.74 9.88
C ILE A 41 9.04 -18.53 9.85
N LEU A 42 9.50 -17.29 9.66
CA LEU A 42 10.93 -16.97 9.55
C LEU A 42 11.63 -16.81 10.90
N ARG A 43 10.88 -16.59 11.98
CA ARG A 43 11.42 -16.38 13.33
C ARG A 43 12.33 -17.53 13.82
N PRO A 44 12.01 -18.82 13.63
CA PRO A 44 12.89 -19.93 14.00
C PRO A 44 14.23 -19.92 13.26
N PHE A 45 14.29 -19.31 12.08
CA PHE A 45 15.50 -19.22 11.26
C PHE A 45 16.33 -17.96 11.56
N GLY A 46 15.90 -17.12 12.51
CA GLY A 46 16.54 -15.82 12.78
C GLY A 46 16.41 -14.81 11.63
N LEU A 47 15.63 -15.14 10.60
CA LEU A 47 15.46 -14.31 9.41
C LEU A 47 14.33 -13.31 9.62
N LYS A 48 14.55 -12.07 9.19
CA LYS A 48 13.50 -11.04 9.10
C LYS A 48 13.09 -10.91 7.64
N GLY A 49 11.80 -11.11 7.36
CA GLY A 49 11.24 -10.85 6.04
C GLY A 49 11.39 -9.37 5.68
N TRP A 50 11.73 -9.06 4.43
CA TRP A 50 11.94 -7.68 3.99
C TRP A 50 10.67 -6.82 4.10
N SER A 51 9.49 -7.45 4.00
CA SER A 51 8.19 -6.82 4.20
C SER A 51 7.75 -6.72 5.67
N ALA A 52 8.56 -7.21 6.62
CA ALA A 52 8.22 -7.10 8.03
C ALA A 52 8.11 -5.63 8.45
N GLY A 53 7.05 -5.28 9.18
CA GLY A 53 6.81 -3.90 9.61
C GLY A 53 6.23 -2.98 8.54
N LEU A 54 6.11 -3.42 7.28
CA LEU A 54 5.66 -2.55 6.18
C LEU A 54 4.23 -2.02 6.40
N THR A 55 3.32 -2.85 6.94
CA THR A 55 1.98 -2.41 7.34
C THR A 55 2.00 -1.31 8.40
N ARG A 56 2.92 -1.39 9.38
CA ARG A 56 3.04 -0.37 10.44
C ARG A 56 3.66 0.91 9.89
N ALA A 57 4.66 0.77 9.04
CA ALA A 57 5.24 1.90 8.31
C ALA A 57 4.17 2.62 7.48
N SER A 58 3.29 1.89 6.79
CA SER A 58 2.14 2.48 6.07
C SER A 58 1.22 3.26 7.00
N VAL A 59 0.83 2.70 8.15
CA VAL A 59 -0.05 3.39 9.12
C VAL A 59 0.62 4.65 9.68
N ARG A 60 1.93 4.60 9.96
CA ARG A 60 2.70 5.77 10.42
C ARG A 60 2.78 6.86 9.35
N LEU A 61 3.00 6.49 8.09
CA LEU A 61 2.91 7.46 6.98
C LEU A 61 1.53 8.10 6.87
N LEU A 62 0.45 7.34 7.06
CA LEU A 62 -0.91 7.88 7.05
C LEU A 62 -1.16 8.87 8.21
N HIS A 63 -0.46 8.70 9.34
CA HIS A 63 -0.43 9.67 10.44
C HIS A 63 0.57 10.81 10.24
N LEU A 64 1.19 10.94 9.06
CA LEU A 64 2.21 11.93 8.75
C LEU A 64 3.48 11.81 9.61
N ASP A 65 3.69 10.66 10.26
CA ASP A 65 4.89 10.34 11.03
C ASP A 65 5.93 9.69 10.11
N TRP A 66 6.67 10.56 9.42
CA TRP A 66 7.71 10.16 8.47
C TRP A 66 8.84 9.41 9.17
N GLN A 67 9.40 9.94 10.26
CA GLN A 67 10.51 9.29 10.96
C GLN A 67 10.09 7.91 11.49
N GLY A 68 8.92 7.81 12.12
CA GLY A 68 8.41 6.54 12.60
C GLY A 68 8.20 5.52 11.47
N ALA A 69 7.76 5.96 10.29
CA ALA A 69 7.63 5.07 9.14
C ALA A 69 8.99 4.54 8.64
N TRP A 70 10.00 5.41 8.58
CA TRP A 70 11.37 5.03 8.22
C TRP A 70 11.94 4.01 9.21
N ASP A 71 11.77 4.26 10.50
CA ASP A 71 12.29 3.39 11.57
C ASP A 71 11.65 1.99 11.52
N TYR A 72 10.38 1.88 11.10
CA TYR A 72 9.71 0.60 10.92
C TYR A 72 10.13 -0.15 9.66
N ASN A 73 10.06 0.50 8.48
CA ASN A 73 10.48 -0.11 7.23
C ASN A 73 10.74 0.94 6.13
N PRO A 74 12.01 1.24 5.79
CA PRO A 74 12.37 2.21 4.76
C PRO A 74 11.83 1.90 3.36
N LEU A 75 11.51 0.63 3.06
CA LEU A 75 10.95 0.24 1.76
C LEU A 75 9.57 0.86 1.51
N ILE A 76 8.91 1.41 2.53
CA ILE A 76 7.62 2.06 2.37
C ILE A 76 7.69 3.26 1.42
N TYR A 77 8.79 4.00 1.42
CA TYR A 77 8.96 5.19 0.59
C TYR A 77 9.02 4.89 -0.91
N PRO A 78 9.95 4.05 -1.41
CA PRO A 78 9.97 3.70 -2.82
C PRO A 78 8.68 3.00 -3.25
N LEU A 79 8.05 2.23 -2.36
CA LEU A 79 6.76 1.59 -2.65
C LEU A 79 5.65 2.64 -2.85
N VAL A 80 5.53 3.62 -1.96
CA VAL A 80 4.54 4.71 -2.09
C VAL A 80 4.80 5.52 -3.36
N VAL A 81 6.06 5.86 -3.66
CA VAL A 81 6.42 6.55 -4.91
C VAL A 81 6.00 5.74 -6.13
N TYR A 82 6.25 4.42 -6.12
CA TYR A 82 5.85 3.53 -7.20
C TYR A 82 4.32 3.49 -7.37
N ILE A 83 3.56 3.35 -6.28
CA ILE A 83 2.10 3.34 -6.30
C ILE A 83 1.57 4.66 -6.86
N LEU A 84 2.05 5.81 -6.36
CA LEU A 84 1.62 7.13 -6.84
C LEU A 84 1.95 7.32 -8.32
N THR A 85 3.14 6.90 -8.75
CA THR A 85 3.55 6.95 -10.16
C THR A 85 2.63 6.08 -11.02
N TYR A 86 2.31 4.87 -10.57
CA TYR A 86 1.44 3.96 -11.30
C TYR A 86 0.01 4.49 -11.43
N PHE A 87 -0.56 5.05 -10.36
CA PHE A 87 -1.94 5.56 -10.38
C PHE A 87 -2.09 6.89 -11.10
N PHE A 88 -1.12 7.80 -10.98
CA PHE A 88 -1.26 9.17 -11.48
C PHE A 88 -0.46 9.43 -12.77
N LEU A 89 0.78 8.96 -12.86
CA LEU A 89 1.66 9.28 -13.98
C LEU A 89 1.48 8.31 -15.15
N PHE A 90 1.39 7.01 -14.90
CA PHE A 90 1.29 6.01 -15.97
C PHE A 90 0.07 6.20 -16.90
N PRO A 91 -1.15 6.53 -16.40
CA PRO A 91 -2.30 6.76 -17.26
C PRO A 91 -2.13 7.95 -18.21
N ILE A 92 -1.38 8.98 -17.80
CA ILE A 92 -1.10 10.18 -18.63
C ILE A 92 -0.23 9.81 -19.84
N PHE A 93 0.76 8.94 -19.65
CA PHE A 93 1.67 8.50 -20.73
C PHE A 93 1.05 7.41 -21.60
N SER A 94 0.21 6.54 -21.04
CA SER A 94 -0.42 5.44 -21.76
C SER A 94 -1.48 5.93 -22.76
N ASP A 95 -2.29 6.93 -22.39
CA ASP A 95 -3.33 7.51 -23.27
C ASP A 95 -2.73 8.13 -24.56
N LYS A 96 -1.52 8.71 -24.46
CA LYS A 96 -0.84 9.34 -25.61
C LYS A 96 -0.39 8.33 -26.68
N LYS A 97 -0.19 7.06 -26.33
CA LYS A 97 0.21 6.02 -27.30
C LYS A 97 -0.96 5.48 -28.13
N ILE A 98 -2.20 5.63 -27.66
CA ILE A 98 -3.39 5.14 -28.37
C ILE A 98 -3.82 6.11 -29.48
N ILE A 99 -3.55 7.41 -29.33
CA ILE A 99 -3.95 8.46 -30.29
C ILE A 99 -2.99 8.58 -31.49
N ARG A 100 -1.83 7.90 -31.46
CA ARG A 100 -0.81 7.91 -32.54
C ARG A 100 -0.82 6.66 -33.44
N LYS A 101 -1.81 5.76 -33.30
CA LYS A 101 -2.07 4.69 -34.26
C LYS A 101 -3.31 5.03 -35.06
#